data_AF-A0A1I4NRP7-F1
#
_entry.id   AF-A0A1I4NRP7-F1
#
_cell.length_a   1.000
_cell.length_b   1.000
_cell.length_c   1.000
_cell.angle_alpha   90.00
_cell.angle_beta   90.00
_cell.angle_gamma   90.00
#
_symmetry.space_group_name_H-M   'P 1'
#
loop_
_entity.id
_entity.type
_entity.pdbx_description
1 polymer ?
#
loop_
_entity_poly.entity_id
_entity_poly.type
_entity_poly.pdbx_seq_one_letter_code
_entity_poly.pdbx_strand_id
1 'polypeptide(L)'
;MFNRVLGYAAVGCAMLGCLYVMVQTYYDLQTAVQRGNPGTSPLIRMTLSAVGIGILLEAERIVSLFRRGPEFNWLLIPTLITGIFVFVPRGNWLAWFDADRPFYADMFFLPETHAVLSVAAGVLLIKGLTGRKRES
;
A
#
# COMPACT_ATOMS: atom_id res chain seq x y z
N MET A 1 -19.95 23.42 2.67
CA MET A 1 -18.88 23.22 3.68
C MET A 1 -19.03 21.89 4.41
N PHE A 2 -20.22 21.59 4.95
CA PHE A 2 -20.54 20.34 5.67
C PHE A 2 -20.18 19.04 4.92
N ASN A 3 -20.49 18.93 3.62
CA ASN A 3 -20.18 17.73 2.82
C ASN A 3 -18.67 17.46 2.65
N ARG A 4 -17.81 18.49 2.71
CA ARG A 4 -16.35 18.29 2.65
C ARG A 4 -15.82 17.78 3.99
N VAL A 5 -16.32 18.33 5.09
CA VAL A 5 -15.97 17.90 6.45
C VAL A 5 -16.37 16.44 6.67
N LEU A 6 -17.59 16.06 6.26
CA LEU A 6 -18.07 14.67 6.33
C LEU A 6 -17.18 13.73 5.50
N GLY A 7 -16.74 14.17 4.31
CA GLY A 7 -15.85 13.41 3.44
C GLY A 7 -14.48 13.15 4.08
N TYR A 8 -13.84 14.18 4.63
CA TYR A 8 -12.55 14.02 5.32
C TYR A 8 -12.68 13.17 6.59
N ALA A 9 -13.79 13.31 7.33
CA ALA A 9 -14.06 12.46 8.49
C ALA A 9 -14.20 10.97 8.08
N ALA A 10 -14.92 10.68 7.00
CA ALA A 10 -15.05 9.32 6.48
C ALA A 10 -13.70 8.72 6.05
N VAL A 11 -12.86 9.50 5.37
CA VAL A 11 -11.49 9.09 5.00
C VAL A 11 -10.66 8.81 6.25
N GLY A 12 -10.73 9.68 7.26
CA GLY A 12 -10.05 9.49 8.54
C GLY A 12 -10.50 8.20 9.25
N CYS A 13 -11.81 7.95 9.33
CA CYS A 13 -12.35 6.70 9.88
C CYS A 13 -11.88 5.46 9.11
N ALA A 14 -11.82 5.53 7.77
CA ALA A 14 -11.32 4.44 6.95
C ALA A 14 -9.82 4.16 7.20
N MET A 15 -9.01 5.22 7.33
CA MET A 15 -7.59 5.07 7.69
C MET A 15 -7.40 4.44 9.07
N LEU A 16 -8.20 4.86 10.06
CA LEU A 16 -8.20 4.23 11.39
C LEU A 16 -8.60 2.75 11.30
N GLY A 17 -9.55 2.40 10.43
CA GLY A 17 -9.89 1.02 10.12
C GLY A 17 -8.72 0.22 9.55
N CYS A 18 -7.98 0.78 8.58
CA CYS A 18 -6.77 0.14 8.05
C CYS A 18 -5.71 -0.08 9.15
N LEU A 19 -5.47 0.92 10.00
CA LEU A 19 -4.53 0.81 11.12
C LEU A 19 -4.98 -0.26 12.12
N TYR A 20 -6.27 -0.31 12.45
CA TYR A 20 -6.83 -1.35 13.31
C TYR A 20 -6.58 -2.75 12.74
N VAL A 21 -6.82 -2.95 11.43
CA VAL A 21 -6.54 -4.23 10.75
C VAL A 21 -5.06 -4.56 10.81
N MET A 22 -4.15 -3.59 10.61
CA MET A 22 -2.71 -3.82 10.72
C MET A 22 -2.30 -4.27 12.13
N VAL A 23 -2.86 -3.64 13.17
CA VAL A 23 -2.59 -4.00 14.57
C VAL A 23 -3.09 -5.42 14.88
N GLN A 24 -4.32 -5.75 14.51
CA GLN A 24 -4.86 -7.12 14.69
C GLN A 24 -3.98 -8.15 13.96
N THR A 25 -3.64 -7.86 12.72
CA THR A 25 -2.81 -8.73 11.89
C THR A 25 -1.40 -8.92 12.46
N TYR A 26 -0.86 -7.91 13.18
CA TYR A 26 0.43 -8.00 13.86
C TYR A 26 0.38 -9.03 14.99
N TYR A 27 -0.65 -8.98 15.83
CA TYR A 27 -0.83 -9.94 16.91
C TYR A 27 -1.09 -11.36 16.40
N ASP A 28 -1.87 -11.50 15.32
CA ASP A 28 -2.06 -12.77 14.63
C ASP A 28 -0.73 -13.34 14.12
N LEU A 29 0.10 -12.51 13.50
CA LEU A 29 1.41 -12.90 12.99
C LEU A 29 2.34 -13.33 14.13
N GLN A 30 2.41 -12.58 15.24
CA GLN A 30 3.22 -12.99 16.40
C GLN A 30 2.77 -14.34 16.95
N THR A 31 1.46 -14.53 17.10
CA THR A 31 0.89 -15.79 17.60
C THR A 31 1.20 -16.95 16.65
N ALA A 32 1.16 -16.71 15.33
CA ALA A 32 1.48 -17.70 14.30
C ALA A 32 2.98 -18.06 14.29
N VAL A 33 3.86 -17.07 14.48
CA VAL A 33 5.32 -17.27 14.64
C VAL A 33 5.60 -18.12 15.87
N GLN A 34 4.97 -17.82 17.02
CA GLN A 34 5.13 -18.61 18.24
C GLN A 34 4.66 -20.06 18.09
N ARG A 35 3.66 -20.31 17.24
CA ARG A 35 3.15 -21.65 16.91
C ARG A 35 3.96 -22.35 15.82
N GLY A 36 5.05 -21.76 15.33
CA GLY A 36 5.92 -22.34 14.30
C GLY A 36 5.31 -22.37 12.89
N ASN A 37 4.21 -21.65 12.66
CA ASN A 37 3.57 -21.58 11.33
C ASN A 37 3.24 -20.12 10.95
N PRO A 38 4.26 -19.30 10.64
CA PRO A 38 4.05 -17.96 10.12
C PRO A 38 3.55 -18.03 8.68
N GLY A 39 2.27 -18.32 8.50
CA GLY A 39 1.65 -18.32 7.17
C GLY A 39 1.81 -16.97 6.47
N THR A 40 1.71 -16.96 5.13
CA THR A 40 1.87 -15.75 4.30
C THR A 40 0.70 -14.78 4.39
N SER A 41 -0.46 -15.26 4.88
CA SER A 41 -1.73 -14.52 4.91
C SER A 41 -1.68 -13.20 5.70
N PRO A 42 -1.12 -13.14 6.93
CA PRO A 42 -1.05 -11.89 7.69
C PRO A 42 -0.16 -10.83 7.01
N LEU A 43 0.94 -11.25 6.38
CA LEU A 43 1.83 -10.32 5.68
C LEU A 43 1.12 -9.63 4.52
N ILE A 44 0.36 -10.39 3.71
CA ILE A 44 -0.43 -9.85 2.60
C ILE A 44 -1.50 -8.87 3.10
N ARG A 45 -2.17 -9.18 4.22
CA ARG A 45 -3.18 -8.28 4.82
C ARG A 45 -2.60 -6.95 5.29
N MET A 46 -1.39 -6.96 5.86
CA MET A 46 -0.67 -5.73 6.23
C MET A 46 -0.32 -4.90 5.00
N THR A 47 0.23 -5.52 3.97
CA THR A 47 0.56 -4.86 2.69
C THR A 47 -0.68 -4.23 2.06
N LEU A 48 -1.79 -4.98 1.97
CA LEU A 48 -3.05 -4.47 1.44
C LEU A 48 -3.59 -3.28 2.22
N SER A 49 -3.46 -3.31 3.55
CA SER A 49 -3.90 -2.21 4.41
C SER A 49 -3.04 -0.96 4.20
N ALA A 50 -1.72 -1.11 4.06
CA ALA A 50 -0.82 0.00 3.75
C ALA A 50 -1.06 0.60 2.35
N VAL A 51 -1.26 -0.25 1.33
CA VAL A 51 -1.69 0.19 -0.01
C VAL A 51 -3.03 0.92 0.07
N GLY A 52 -3.98 0.41 0.85
CA GLY A 52 -5.28 1.02 1.11
C GLY A 52 -5.17 2.43 1.70
N ILE A 53 -4.27 2.64 2.66
CA ILE A 53 -3.97 3.98 3.20
C ILE A 53 -3.47 4.90 2.09
N GLY A 54 -2.54 4.43 1.24
CA GLY A 54 -2.05 5.19 0.09
C GLY A 54 -3.15 5.60 -0.89
N ILE A 55 -4.09 4.70 -1.16
CA ILE A 55 -5.29 4.96 -1.97
C ILE A 55 -6.15 6.04 -1.29
N LEU A 56 -6.44 5.90 0.01
CA LEU A 56 -7.25 6.84 0.78
C LEU A 56 -6.65 8.26 0.84
N LEU A 57 -5.32 8.40 0.83
CA LEU A 57 -4.65 9.71 0.75
C LEU A 57 -5.00 10.48 -0.54
N GLU A 58 -5.36 9.78 -1.60
CA GLU A 58 -5.76 10.38 -2.87
C GLU A 58 -7.29 10.33 -3.07
N ALA A 59 -8.07 10.35 -1.98
CA ALA A 59 -9.54 10.23 -2.01
C ALA A 59 -10.25 11.22 -2.96
N GLU A 60 -9.78 12.45 -3.07
CA GLU A 60 -10.36 13.44 -3.99
C GLU A 60 -10.22 13.02 -5.46
N ARG A 61 -9.06 12.43 -5.82
CA ARG A 61 -8.82 11.88 -7.14
C ARG A 61 -9.68 10.65 -7.39
N ILE A 62 -9.86 9.79 -6.39
CA ILE A 62 -10.77 8.63 -6.48
C ILE A 62 -12.19 9.08 -6.82
N VAL A 63 -12.72 10.09 -6.12
CA VAL A 63 -14.05 10.64 -6.43
C VAL A 63 -14.10 11.18 -7.86
N SER A 64 -13.01 11.77 -8.35
CA SER A 64 -12.92 12.22 -9.75
C SER A 64 -12.90 11.06 -10.76
N LEU A 65 -12.24 9.94 -10.44
CA LEU A 65 -12.23 8.71 -11.27
C LEU A 65 -13.63 8.14 -11.44
N PHE A 66 -14.42 8.10 -10.36
CA PHE A 66 -15.82 7.64 -10.44
C PHE A 66 -16.72 8.57 -11.26
N ARG A 67 -16.38 9.86 -11.36
CA ARG A 67 -17.17 10.84 -12.13
C ARG A 67 -16.79 10.94 -13.59
N ARG A 68 -15.51 10.79 -13.92
CA ARG A 68 -14.97 11.02 -15.28
C ARG A 68 -14.50 9.74 -15.98
N GLY A 69 -14.35 8.64 -15.26
CA GLY A 69 -13.73 7.41 -15.74
C GLY A 69 -12.21 7.40 -15.54
N PRO A 70 -11.57 6.22 -15.65
CA PRO A 70 -10.12 6.09 -15.53
C PRO A 70 -9.39 6.59 -16.78
N GLU A 71 -8.30 7.34 -16.56
CA GLU A 71 -7.37 7.80 -17.59
C GLU A 71 -5.98 7.21 -17.30
N PHE A 72 -5.58 6.24 -18.11
CA PHE A 72 -4.30 5.56 -17.93
C PHE A 72 -3.14 6.46 -18.39
N ASN A 73 -2.20 6.74 -17.49
CA ASN A 73 -0.96 7.46 -17.80
C ASN A 73 0.26 6.55 -17.64
N TRP A 74 1.40 6.97 -18.20
CA TRP A 74 2.70 6.31 -18.11
C TRP A 74 3.17 6.02 -16.67
N LEU A 75 2.62 6.73 -15.68
CA LEU A 75 2.80 6.47 -14.25
C LEU A 75 2.32 5.08 -13.82
N LEU A 76 1.46 4.41 -14.58
CA LEU A 76 1.04 3.04 -14.27
C LEU A 76 2.14 2.02 -14.39
N ILE A 77 3.12 2.23 -15.27
CA ILE A 77 4.25 1.30 -15.41
C ILE A 77 5.06 1.23 -14.11
N PRO A 78 5.57 2.35 -13.55
CA PRO A 78 6.24 2.29 -12.25
C PRO A 78 5.31 1.81 -11.14
N THR A 79 4.00 2.13 -11.17
CA THR A 79 3.05 1.57 -10.20
C THR A 79 3.00 0.04 -10.24
N LEU A 80 2.88 -0.55 -11.43
CA LEU A 80 2.80 -2.00 -11.59
C LEU A 80 4.08 -2.67 -11.11
N ILE A 81 5.23 -2.09 -11.47
CA ILE A 81 6.54 -2.57 -11.01
C ILE A 81 6.63 -2.52 -9.48
N THR A 82 6.34 -1.37 -8.87
CA THR A 82 6.36 -1.21 -7.41
C THR A 82 5.34 -2.14 -6.73
N GLY A 83 4.15 -2.28 -7.31
CA GLY A 83 3.11 -3.18 -6.81
C GLY A 83 3.60 -4.62 -6.76
N ILE A 84 4.13 -5.15 -7.86
CA ILE A 84 4.68 -6.51 -7.92
C ILE A 84 5.71 -6.70 -6.81
N PHE A 85 6.67 -5.79 -6.67
CA PHE A 85 7.73 -5.92 -5.66
C PHE A 85 7.22 -5.84 -4.21
N VAL A 86 6.26 -4.96 -3.94
CA VAL A 86 5.67 -4.80 -2.60
C VAL A 86 4.88 -6.04 -2.16
N PHE A 87 4.22 -6.74 -3.09
CA PHE A 87 3.46 -7.94 -2.78
C PHE A 87 4.32 -9.20 -2.59
N VAL A 88 5.61 -9.16 -2.94
CA VAL A 88 6.55 -10.24 -2.63
C VAL A 88 6.76 -10.30 -1.10
N PRO A 89 6.52 -11.44 -0.45
CA PRO A 89 6.73 -11.59 0.99
C PRO A 89 8.17 -11.27 1.39
N ARG A 90 8.35 -10.59 2.51
CA ARG A 90 9.67 -10.16 3.04
C ARG A 90 10.69 -11.30 3.15
N GLY A 91 10.24 -12.50 3.52
CA GLY A 91 11.12 -13.68 3.62
C GLY A 91 11.73 -14.12 2.29
N ASN A 92 11.06 -13.87 1.16
CA ASN A 92 11.58 -14.22 -0.16
C ASN A 92 12.72 -13.30 -0.57
N TRP A 93 12.66 -12.02 -0.22
CA TRP A 93 13.75 -11.07 -0.44
C TRP A 93 15.02 -11.49 0.31
N LEU A 94 14.88 -12.00 1.54
CA LEU A 94 15.99 -12.54 2.29
C LEU A 94 16.59 -13.80 1.62
N ALA A 95 15.74 -14.69 1.12
CA ALA A 95 16.19 -15.91 0.44
C ALA A 95 16.88 -15.65 -0.91
N TRP A 96 16.53 -14.57 -1.61
CA TRP A 96 17.10 -14.25 -2.92
C TRP A 96 18.46 -13.53 -2.86
N PHE A 97 18.71 -12.73 -1.82
CA PHE A 97 19.91 -11.89 -1.72
C PHE A 97 20.90 -12.30 -0.62
N ASP A 98 20.51 -13.25 0.24
CA ASP A 98 21.37 -13.89 1.26
C ASP A 98 22.22 -12.87 2.07
N ALA A 99 23.53 -13.08 2.20
CA ALA A 99 24.42 -12.26 3.03
C ALA A 99 24.85 -10.92 2.39
N ASP A 100 24.90 -10.84 1.05
CA ASP A 100 25.45 -9.69 0.33
C ASP A 100 24.33 -8.72 -0.08
N ARG A 101 23.59 -8.23 0.92
CA ARG A 101 22.33 -7.51 0.75
C ARG A 101 22.56 -6.13 0.15
N PRO A 102 22.09 -5.87 -1.08
CA PRO A 102 22.14 -4.53 -1.64
C PRO A 102 21.06 -3.65 -1.01
N PHE A 103 21.29 -2.32 -0.97
CA PHE A 103 20.41 -1.38 -0.26
C PHE A 103 18.93 -1.49 -0.66
N TYR A 104 18.64 -1.83 -1.92
CA TYR A 104 17.27 -1.94 -2.41
C TYR A 104 16.55 -3.19 -1.87
N ALA A 105 17.27 -4.26 -1.53
CA ALA A 105 16.67 -5.44 -0.89
C ALA A 105 16.23 -5.11 0.54
N ASP A 106 17.02 -4.31 1.27
CA ASP A 106 16.67 -3.87 2.62
C ASP A 106 15.40 -3.02 2.64
N MET A 107 15.15 -2.24 1.59
CA MET A 107 13.92 -1.45 1.46
C MET A 107 12.65 -2.32 1.46
N PHE A 108 12.71 -3.54 0.92
CA PHE A 108 11.59 -4.48 0.92
C PHE A 108 11.58 -5.41 2.13
N PHE A 109 12.71 -5.61 2.79
CA PHE A 109 12.83 -6.46 3.97
C PHE A 109 12.42 -5.74 5.27
N LEU A 110 12.90 -4.51 5.47
CA LEU A 110 12.62 -3.75 6.69
C LEU A 110 11.12 -3.38 6.75
N PRO A 111 10.43 -3.67 7.87
CA PRO A 111 8.99 -3.42 8.00
C PRO A 111 8.58 -1.98 7.69
N GLU A 112 9.37 -1.00 8.14
CA GLU A 112 9.07 0.43 8.07
C GLU A 112 9.17 0.92 6.63
N THR A 113 10.25 0.57 5.93
CA THR A 113 10.46 0.97 4.53
C THR A 113 9.49 0.26 3.61
N HIS A 114 9.20 -1.02 3.87
CA HIS A 114 8.22 -1.80 3.10
C HIS A 114 6.81 -1.20 3.25
N ALA A 115 6.43 -0.76 4.46
CA ALA A 115 5.17 -0.06 4.69
C ALA A 115 5.09 1.26 3.92
N VAL A 116 6.15 2.08 3.94
CA VAL A 116 6.22 3.34 3.17
C VAL A 116 6.10 3.07 1.67
N LEU A 117 6.81 2.06 1.15
CA LEU A 117 6.70 1.65 -0.26
C LEU A 117 5.30 1.15 -0.62
N SER A 118 4.64 0.44 0.30
CA SER A 118 3.27 -0.03 0.11
C SER A 118 2.28 1.14 0.03
N VAL A 119 2.42 2.14 0.91
CA VAL A 119 1.64 3.39 0.83
C VAL A 119 1.93 4.11 -0.48
N ALA A 120 3.20 4.24 -0.86
CA ALA A 120 3.59 4.89 -2.12
C ALA A 120 3.00 4.17 -3.34
N ALA A 121 2.95 2.83 -3.35
CA ALA A 121 2.31 2.05 -4.40
C ALA A 121 0.82 2.38 -4.53
N GLY A 122 0.10 2.51 -3.41
CA GLY A 122 -1.31 2.94 -3.40
C GLY A 122 -1.52 4.34 -3.95
N VAL A 123 -0.67 5.29 -3.57
CA VAL A 123 -0.70 6.68 -4.09
C VAL A 123 -0.43 6.69 -5.61
N LEU A 124 0.62 5.98 -6.04
CA LEU A 124 1.01 5.89 -7.44
C LEU A 124 -0.07 5.24 -8.30
N LEU A 125 -0.81 4.28 -7.75
CA LEU A 125 -1.95 3.66 -8.43
C LEU A 125 -3.02 4.69 -8.77
N ILE A 126 -3.45 5.47 -7.79
CA ILE A 126 -4.48 6.49 -8.04
C ILE A 126 -3.96 7.58 -8.98
N LYS A 127 -2.71 8.03 -8.81
CA LYS A 127 -2.10 9.00 -9.74
C LYS A 127 -1.97 8.47 -11.16
N GLY A 128 -1.63 7.19 -11.32
CA GLY A 128 -1.52 6.54 -12.62
C GLY A 128 -2.86 6.41 -13.35
N LEU A 129 -3.95 6.24 -12.60
CA LEU A 129 -5.32 6.11 -13.12
C LEU A 129 -6.03 7.44 -13.37
N THR A 130 -5.55 8.55 -12.82
CA THR A 130 -6.25 9.85 -12.89
C THR A 130 -5.71 10.77 -14.00
N GLY A 131 -4.71 10.34 -14.77
CA GLY A 131 -4.08 11.18 -15.78
C GLY A 131 -3.37 12.43 -15.20
N ARG A 132 -2.50 13.06 -15.98
CA ARG A 132 -2.15 14.47 -15.74
C ARG A 132 -2.98 15.26 -16.74
N LYS A 133 -3.91 16.11 -16.29
CA LYS A 133 -4.45 17.16 -17.14
C LYS A 133 -3.26 18.03 -17.53
N ARG A 134 -2.75 17.89 -18.77
CA ARG A 134 -1.84 18.88 -19.34
C ARG A 134 -2.68 20.14 -19.46
N GLU A 135 -2.40 21.12 -18.61
CA GLU A 135 -2.78 22.50 -18.90
C GLU A 135 -1.95 22.89 -20.13
N SER A 136 -2.60 22.84 -21.31
CA SER A 136 -2.10 23.40 -22.56
C SER A 136 -2.83 24.69 -22.85
#